data_AF-W5SMU3-F1
#
_entry.id   AF-W5SMU3-F1
#
_cell.length_a   1.000
_cell.length_b   1.000
_cell.length_c   1.000
_cell.angle_alpha   90.00
_cell.angle_beta   90.00
_cell.angle_gamma   90.00
#
_symmetry.space_group_name_H-M   'P 1'
#
loop_
_entity.id
_entity.type
_entity.pdbx_description
1 polymer ?
#
loop_
_entity_poly.entity_id
_entity_poly.type
_entity_poly.pdbx_seq_one_letter_code
_entity_poly.pdbx_strand_id
1 'polypeptide(L)'
;MGVRAYNKKSSENDLMRVNNKISEIEEFLVESSKDLKKLNNIDIFLQGNCLDYLAFKKKKELEKLAKLKKEYEQYHDIYLKKYGDEKRVDILIKTLNNTITREKIRSARLFLDEYVSCKICKGLGNSNE
;
A
#
# COMPACT_ATOMS: atom_id res chain seq x y z
N MET A 1 -18.93 -0.25 -18.76
CA MET A 1 -17.79 0.67 -18.61
C MET A 1 -17.12 0.40 -17.27
N GLY A 2 -16.00 -0.34 -17.28
CA GLY A 2 -15.33 -0.73 -16.05
C GLY A 2 -14.74 0.49 -15.34
N VAL A 3 -15.18 0.73 -14.11
CA VAL A 3 -14.52 1.65 -13.19
C VAL A 3 -13.06 1.22 -13.14
N ARG A 4 -12.18 2.09 -13.63
CA ARG A 4 -10.75 1.81 -13.78
C ARG A 4 -10.23 1.28 -12.45
N ALA A 5 -9.93 -0.01 -12.39
CA ALA A 5 -9.16 -0.59 -11.31
C ALA A 5 -7.79 0.09 -11.37
N TYR A 6 -7.64 1.17 -10.61
CA TYR A 6 -6.34 1.79 -10.42
C TYR A 6 -5.45 0.72 -9.81
N ASN A 7 -4.49 0.25 -10.58
CA ASN A 7 -3.77 -0.96 -10.26
C ASN A 7 -2.76 -0.63 -9.15
N LYS A 8 -3.03 -1.04 -7.91
CA LYS A 8 -2.11 -1.00 -6.76
C LYS A 8 -0.67 -1.39 -7.15
N LYS A 9 -0.57 -2.37 -8.07
CA LYS A 9 0.66 -2.86 -8.69
C LYS A 9 1.49 -1.77 -9.39
N SER A 10 0.86 -0.74 -9.95
CA SER A 10 1.55 0.39 -10.58
C SER A 10 2.29 1.25 -9.56
N SER A 11 1.63 1.66 -8.47
CA SER A 11 2.26 2.46 -7.42
C SER A 11 3.36 1.68 -6.67
N GLU A 12 3.16 0.38 -6.48
CA GLU A 12 4.19 -0.48 -5.88
C GLU A 12 5.42 -0.62 -6.80
N ASN A 13 5.20 -0.76 -8.11
CA ASN A 13 6.29 -0.79 -9.08
C ASN A 13 7.07 0.53 -9.13
N ASP A 14 6.37 1.68 -9.06
CA ASP A 14 7.02 3.00 -9.04
C ASP A 14 7.90 3.17 -7.80
N LEU A 15 7.38 2.80 -6.62
CA LEU A 15 8.14 2.79 -5.36
C LEU A 15 9.35 1.86 -5.43
N MET A 16 9.18 0.64 -5.94
CA MET A 16 10.26 -0.34 -6.05
C MET A 16 11.36 0.15 -7.01
N ARG A 17 10.98 0.77 -8.13
CA ARG A 17 11.93 1.33 -9.10
C ARG A 17 12.75 2.47 -8.50
N VAL A 18 12.12 3.39 -7.76
CA VAL A 18 12.84 4.48 -7.08
C VAL A 18 13.75 3.92 -5.99
N ASN A 19 13.26 2.93 -5.22
CA ASN A 19 14.04 2.29 -4.17
C ASN A 19 15.29 1.58 -4.72
N ASN A 20 15.19 0.89 -5.85
CA ASN A 20 16.35 0.25 -6.48
C ASN A 20 17.41 1.27 -6.89
N LYS A 21 17.02 2.42 -7.46
CA LYS A 21 17.96 3.50 -7.79
C LYS A 21 18.62 4.11 -6.55
N ILE A 22 17.88 4.21 -5.45
CA ILE A 22 18.44 4.65 -4.16
C ILE A 22 19.50 3.67 -3.70
N SER A 23 19.22 2.37 -3.72
CA SER A 23 20.16 1.32 -3.34
C SER A 23 21.44 1.34 -4.17
N GLU A 24 21.35 1.52 -5.50
CA GLU A 24 22.52 1.63 -6.38
C GLU A 24 23.45 2.80 -5.98
N ILE A 25 22.86 3.95 -5.61
CA ILE A 25 23.64 5.12 -5.16
C ILE A 25 24.27 4.85 -3.79
N GLU A 26 23.54 4.24 -2.87
CA GLU A 26 24.05 3.91 -1.54
C GLU A 26 25.19 2.89 -1.62
N GLU A 27 25.08 1.89 -2.49
CA GLU A 27 26.15 0.91 -2.76
C GLU A 27 27.40 1.61 -3.30
N PHE A 28 27.27 2.49 -4.30
CA PHE A 28 28.38 3.29 -4.81
C PHE A 28 29.05 4.14 -3.71
N LEU A 29 28.27 4.75 -2.82
CA LEU A 29 28.80 5.56 -1.71
C LEU A 29 29.60 4.70 -0.71
N VAL A 30 29.14 3.47 -0.44
CA VAL A 30 29.85 2.52 0.41
C VAL A 30 31.11 2.00 -0.26
N GLU A 31 31.06 1.59 -1.52
CA GLU A 31 32.22 1.08 -2.27
C GLU A 31 33.31 2.14 -2.43
N SER A 32 32.94 3.35 -2.81
CA SER A 32 33.88 4.46 -2.95
C SER A 32 34.59 4.82 -1.63
N SER A 33 34.00 4.52 -0.46
CA SER A 33 34.68 4.64 0.83
C SER A 33 35.74 3.56 1.07
N LYS A 34 35.55 2.36 0.52
CA LYS A 34 36.52 1.25 0.62
C LYS A 34 37.70 1.48 -0.32
N ASP A 35 37.46 2.00 -1.52
CA ASP A 35 38.52 2.26 -2.49
C ASP A 35 39.42 3.44 -2.08
N LEU A 36 38.89 4.41 -1.34
CA LEU A 36 39.69 5.46 -0.69
C LEU A 36 40.79 4.90 0.23
N LYS A 37 40.55 3.75 0.89
CA LYS A 37 41.57 3.12 1.76
C LYS A 37 42.71 2.47 0.96
N LYS A 38 42.47 2.11 -0.30
CA LYS A 38 43.47 1.49 -1.18
C LYS A 38 44.41 2.52 -1.83
N LEU A 39 44.02 3.79 -1.84
CA LEU A 39 44.77 4.91 -2.43
C LEU A 39 45.99 5.36 -1.61
N ASN A 40 46.19 4.84 -0.39
CA ASN A 40 47.30 5.23 0.50
C ASN A 40 48.71 4.96 -0.04
N ASN A 41 48.86 4.08 -1.05
CA ASN A 41 50.15 3.67 -1.60
C ASN A 41 50.43 4.26 -3.00
N ILE A 42 49.63 5.22 -3.47
CA ILE A 42 49.79 5.87 -4.78
C ILE A 42 50.53 7.20 -4.63
N ASP A 43 51.21 7.62 -5.70
CA ASP A 43 51.78 8.96 -5.83
C ASP A 43 50.80 10.06 -5.38
N ILE A 44 51.30 11.03 -4.60
CA ILE A 44 50.51 12.07 -3.92
C ILE A 44 49.73 12.94 -4.93
N PHE A 45 50.29 13.21 -6.12
CA PHE A 45 49.63 14.02 -7.13
C PHE A 45 48.47 13.27 -7.78
N LEU A 46 48.67 11.98 -8.09
CA LEU A 46 47.60 11.12 -8.59
C LEU A 46 46.51 10.88 -7.53
N GLN A 47 46.91 10.75 -6.26
CA GLN A 47 45.99 10.63 -5.14
C GLN A 47 45.08 11.87 -5.03
N GLY A 48 45.64 13.08 -5.12
CA GLY A 48 44.87 14.33 -5.11
C GLY A 48 43.82 14.40 -6.22
N ASN A 49 44.21 14.13 -7.47
CA ASN A 49 43.29 14.15 -8.61
C ASN A 49 42.16 13.11 -8.47
N CYS A 50 42.46 11.91 -7.98
CA CYS A 50 41.46 10.88 -7.71
C CYS A 50 40.48 11.31 -6.60
N LEU A 51 40.98 11.94 -5.53
CA LEU A 51 40.17 12.43 -4.44
C LEU A 51 39.20 13.53 -4.90
N ASP A 52 39.68 14.48 -5.69
CA ASP A 52 38.86 15.57 -6.23
C ASP A 52 37.76 15.05 -7.16
N TYR A 53 38.09 14.11 -8.04
CA TYR A 53 37.11 13.45 -8.90
C TYR A 53 36.05 12.69 -8.09
N LEU A 54 36.47 11.91 -7.09
CA LEU A 54 35.56 11.17 -6.21
C LEU A 54 34.66 12.11 -5.41
N ALA A 55 35.20 13.21 -4.88
CA ALA A 55 34.43 14.21 -4.14
C ALA A 55 33.37 14.86 -5.03
N PHE A 56 33.74 15.24 -6.26
CA PHE A 56 32.81 15.79 -7.24
C PHE A 56 31.70 14.79 -7.61
N LYS A 57 32.06 13.53 -7.87
CA LYS A 57 31.09 12.48 -8.21
C LYS A 57 30.15 12.19 -7.05
N LYS A 58 30.68 12.07 -5.81
CA LYS A 58 29.88 11.91 -4.59
C LYS A 58 28.87 13.04 -4.41
N LYS A 59 29.29 14.30 -4.61
CA LYS A 59 28.38 15.45 -4.53
C LYS A 59 27.21 15.32 -5.51
N LYS A 60 27.48 14.97 -6.77
CA LYS A 60 26.43 14.75 -7.79
C LYS A 60 25.49 13.60 -7.43
N GLU A 61 26.01 12.49 -6.93
CA GLU A 61 25.16 11.35 -6.52
C GLU A 61 24.29 11.70 -5.30
N LEU A 62 24.80 12.48 -4.34
CA LEU A 62 24.00 12.95 -3.21
C LEU A 62 22.88 13.91 -3.65
N GLU A 63 23.13 14.78 -4.63
CA GLU A 63 22.07 15.63 -5.21
C GLU A 63 20.99 14.81 -5.91
N LYS A 64 21.37 13.73 -6.62
CA LYS A 64 20.41 12.79 -7.22
C LYS A 64 19.63 12.04 -6.15
N LEU A 65 20.30 11.57 -5.09
CA LEU A 65 19.70 10.86 -3.98
C LEU A 65 18.63 11.72 -3.29
N ALA A 66 18.91 13.00 -3.05
CA ALA A 66 17.93 13.93 -2.48
C ALA A 66 16.66 14.05 -3.33
N LYS A 67 16.81 14.09 -4.67
CA LYS A 67 15.66 14.13 -5.60
C LYS A 67 14.87 12.82 -5.56
N LEU A 68 15.56 11.68 -5.58
CA LEU A 68 14.93 10.36 -5.52
C LEU A 68 14.18 10.13 -4.19
N LYS A 69 14.72 10.58 -3.06
CA LYS A 69 14.02 10.51 -1.76
C LYS A 69 12.72 11.32 -1.77
N LYS A 70 12.75 12.53 -2.33
CA LYS A 70 11.54 13.35 -2.49
C LYS A 70 10.51 12.70 -3.42
N GLU A 71 10.97 12.09 -4.52
CA GLU A 71 10.10 11.35 -5.45
C GLU A 71 9.48 10.11 -4.78
N TYR A 72 10.27 9.40 -3.96
CA TYR A 72 9.79 8.27 -3.16
C TYR A 72 8.68 8.69 -2.20
N GLU A 73 8.86 9.76 -1.44
CA GLU A 73 7.85 10.30 -0.51
C GLU A 73 6.53 10.61 -1.24
N GLN A 74 6.60 11.24 -2.42
CA GLN A 74 5.42 11.53 -3.22
C GLN A 74 4.66 10.27 -3.63
N TYR A 75 5.37 9.24 -4.11
CA TYR A 75 4.74 7.97 -4.47
C TYR A 75 4.18 7.24 -3.25
N HIS A 76 4.85 7.34 -2.11
CA HIS A 76 4.44 6.72 -0.85
C HIS A 76 3.14 7.34 -0.32
N ASP A 77 3.00 8.66 -0.36
CA ASP A 77 1.77 9.36 0.02
C ASP A 77 0.59 8.94 -0.86
N ILE A 78 0.83 8.83 -2.16
CA ILE A 78 -0.19 8.37 -3.12
C ILE A 78 -0.60 6.92 -2.82
N TYR A 79 0.36 6.06 -2.50
CA TYR A 79 0.10 4.67 -2.13
C TYR A 79 -0.75 4.58 -0.86
N LEU A 80 -0.38 5.29 0.20
CA LEU A 80 -1.10 5.31 1.47
C LEU A 80 -2.54 5.79 1.32
N LYS A 81 -2.75 6.88 0.56
CA LYS A 81 -4.09 7.40 0.30
C LYS A 81 -4.99 6.35 -0.34
N LYS A 82 -4.49 5.66 -1.37
CA LYS A 82 -5.24 4.62 -2.08
C LYS A 82 -5.51 3.41 -1.23
N TYR A 83 -4.52 2.97 -0.45
CA TYR A 83 -4.70 1.89 0.51
C TYR A 83 -5.79 2.21 1.53
N GLY A 84 -5.84 3.45 2.03
CA GLY A 84 -6.90 3.94 2.90
C GLY A 84 -8.29 3.89 2.25
N ASP A 85 -8.40 4.33 1.00
CA ASP A 85 -9.66 4.30 0.24
C ASP A 85 -10.15 2.86 0.01
N GLU A 86 -9.26 1.93 -0.37
CA GLU A 86 -9.58 0.50 -0.50
C GLU A 86 -10.12 -0.09 0.81
N LYS A 87 -9.50 0.22 1.95
CA LYS A 87 -9.95 -0.25 3.27
C LYS A 87 -11.32 0.31 3.65
N ARG A 88 -11.62 1.56 3.30
CA ARG A 88 -12.95 2.15 3.54
C ARG A 88 -14.02 1.43 2.73
N VAL A 89 -13.76 1.13 1.47
CA VAL A 89 -14.69 0.37 0.61
C VAL A 89 -14.95 -1.02 1.18
N ASP A 90 -13.91 -1.72 1.63
CA ASP A 90 -14.03 -3.06 2.24
C ASP A 90 -14.91 -3.03 3.51
N ILE A 91 -14.71 -2.03 4.38
CA ILE A 91 -15.56 -1.81 5.57
C ILE A 91 -17.01 -1.55 5.18
N LEU A 92 -17.25 -0.75 4.14
CA LEU A 92 -18.60 -0.45 3.65
C LEU A 92 -19.30 -1.71 3.12
N ILE A 93 -18.59 -2.52 2.31
CA ILE A 93 -19.12 -3.79 1.78
C ILE A 93 -19.49 -4.73 2.94
N LYS A 94 -18.60 -4.87 3.93
CA LYS A 94 -18.86 -5.71 5.11
C LYS A 94 -20.08 -5.22 5.89
N THR A 95 -20.19 -3.91 6.11
CA THR A 95 -21.31 -3.30 6.82
C THR A 95 -22.64 -3.49 6.07
N LEU A 96 -22.61 -3.33 4.74
CA LEU A 96 -23.78 -3.56 3.89
C LEU A 96 -24.23 -5.02 3.96
N ASN A 97 -23.31 -5.97 3.82
CA ASN A 97 -23.61 -7.40 3.91
C ASN A 97 -24.19 -7.78 5.27
N ASN A 98 -23.63 -7.28 6.36
CA ASN A 98 -24.19 -7.49 7.71
C ASN A 98 -25.62 -6.95 7.83
N THR A 99 -25.89 -5.79 7.24
CA THR A 99 -27.22 -5.18 7.25
C THR A 99 -28.22 -6.00 6.45
N ILE A 100 -27.85 -6.43 5.24
CA ILE A 100 -28.69 -7.30 4.40
C ILE A 100 -29.00 -8.61 5.14
N THR A 101 -28.00 -9.25 5.74
CA THR A 101 -28.18 -10.50 6.50
C THR A 101 -29.15 -10.30 7.68
N ARG A 102 -28.99 -9.22 8.43
CA ARG A 102 -29.87 -8.89 9.56
C ARG A 102 -31.32 -8.65 9.12
N GLU A 103 -31.53 -7.91 8.03
CA GLU A 103 -32.89 -7.68 7.50
C GLU A 103 -33.52 -8.98 6.98
N LYS A 104 -32.75 -9.86 6.34
CA LYS A 104 -33.23 -11.19 5.93
C LYS A 104 -33.63 -12.06 7.13
N ILE A 105 -32.84 -12.06 8.20
CA ILE A 105 -33.17 -12.80 9.43
C ILE A 105 -34.45 -12.23 10.05
N ARG A 106 -34.58 -10.90 10.10
CA ARG A 106 -35.76 -10.22 10.63
C ARG A 106 -37.02 -10.58 9.84
N SER A 107 -36.97 -10.51 8.50
CA SER A 107 -38.13 -10.83 7.66
C SER A 107 -38.52 -12.32 7.76
N ALA A 108 -37.55 -13.23 7.78
CA ALA A 108 -37.80 -14.65 7.99
C ALA A 108 -38.47 -14.93 9.35
N ARG A 109 -38.03 -14.25 10.41
CA ARG A 109 -38.62 -14.36 11.74
C ARG A 109 -40.07 -13.89 11.76
N LEU A 110 -40.35 -12.71 11.19
CA LEU A 110 -41.72 -12.18 11.11
C LEU A 110 -42.65 -13.13 10.36
N PHE A 111 -42.19 -13.70 9.24
CA PHE A 111 -42.97 -14.68 8.48
C PHE A 111 -43.26 -15.95 9.30
N LEU A 112 -42.29 -16.43 10.09
CA LEU A 112 -42.48 -17.58 10.95
C LEU A 112 -43.48 -17.29 12.07
N ASP A 113 -43.38 -16.11 12.71
CA ASP A 113 -44.30 -15.67 13.76
C ASP A 113 -45.74 -15.57 13.22
N GLU A 114 -45.91 -15.03 12.00
CA GLU A 114 -47.21 -14.97 11.31
C GLU A 114 -47.76 -16.36 10.98
N TYR A 115 -46.91 -17.26 10.47
CA TYR A 115 -47.29 -18.63 10.17
C TYR A 115 -47.76 -19.38 11.42
N VAL A 116 -47.01 -19.28 12.53
CA VAL A 116 -47.35 -19.90 13.81
C VAL A 116 -48.67 -19.34 14.34
N SER A 117 -48.84 -18.01 14.30
CA SER A 117 -50.07 -17.34 14.72
C SER A 117 -51.27 -17.83 13.92
N CYS A 118 -51.16 -17.92 12.59
CA CYS A 118 -52.19 -18.48 11.72
C CYS A 118 -52.54 -19.93 12.07
N LYS A 119 -51.54 -20.77 12.38
CA LYS A 119 -51.74 -22.16 12.77
C LYS A 119 -52.47 -22.29 14.10
N ILE A 120 -52.11 -21.48 15.10
CA ILE A 120 -52.79 -21.44 16.39
C ILE A 120 -54.25 -21.01 16.22
N CYS A 121 -54.51 -19.92 15.50
CA CYS A 121 -55.87 -19.44 15.24
C CYS A 121 -56.74 -20.49 14.54
N LYS A 122 -56.21 -21.22 13.56
CA LYS A 122 -56.93 -22.32 12.90
C LYS A 122 -57.22 -23.48 13.85
N GLY A 123 -56.30 -23.81 14.75
CA GLY A 123 -56.51 -24.86 15.75
C GLY A 123 -57.61 -24.49 16.77
N LEU A 124 -57.65 -23.23 17.20
CA LEU A 124 -58.67 -22.71 18.12
C LEU A 124 -60.06 -22.59 17.45
N GLY A 125 -60.12 -22.23 16.17
CA GLY A 125 -61.38 -22.18 15.41
C GLY A 125 -62.03 -23.56 15.25
N ASN A 126 -61.24 -24.62 15.15
CA ASN A 126 -61.72 -26.00 15.01
C ASN A 126 -62.05 -26.70 16.34
N SER A 127 -61.80 -26.08 17.48
CA SER A 127 -62.05 -26.65 18.82
C SER A 127 -63.30 -26.10 19.51
N ASN A 128 -64.05 -25.22 18.82
CA ASN A 128 -65.30 -24.63 19.28
C ASN A 128 -66.54 -25.10 18.48
N GLU A 129 -66.41 -26.18 17.69
CA GLU A 129 -67.53 -26.99 17.17
C GLU A 129 -67.67 -28.28 17.98
#